data_AF-A0A2A2GB61-F1
#
_entry.id   AF-A0A2A2GB61-F1
#
_cell.length_a   1.000
_cell.length_b   1.000
_cell.length_c   1.000
_cell.angle_alpha   90.00
_cell.angle_beta   90.00
_cell.angle_gamma   90.00
#
_symmetry.space_group_name_H-M   'P 1'
#
loop_
_entity.id
_entity.type
_entity.pdbx_description
1 polymer ?
#
loop_
_entity_poly.entity_id
_entity_poly.type
_entity_poly.pdbx_seq_one_letter_code
_entity_poly.pdbx_strand_id
1 'polypeptide(L)' 'MHKEYAKAQLAIANLKGTIYSLLENSPKDSLSNAEIGRNLGIYSGHKGHEGHISRTLLAMMEKEGVIEQDEDTKEWSLT' A
#
# COMPACT_ATOMS: atom_id res chain seq x y z
N MET A 1 -8.09 -13.54 -23.94
CA MET A 1 -7.68 -12.81 -22.71
C MET A 1 -6.68 -11.73 -23.12
N HIS A 2 -6.97 -10.46 -22.85
CA HIS A 2 -6.10 -9.35 -23.27
C HIS A 2 -4.81 -9.36 -22.45
N LYS A 3 -3.64 -9.48 -23.10
CA LYS A 3 -2.34 -9.56 -22.43
C LYS A 3 -2.09 -8.37 -21.49
N GLU A 4 -2.48 -7.17 -21.91
CA GLU A 4 -2.32 -5.96 -21.10
C GLU A 4 -3.26 -5.91 -19.88
N TYR A 5 -4.50 -6.39 -20.03
CA TYR A 5 -5.41 -6.54 -18.90
C TYR A 5 -4.82 -7.48 -17.84
N ALA A 6 -4.33 -8.66 -18.25
CA ALA A 6 -3.75 -9.63 -17.34
C ALA A 6 -2.50 -9.08 -16.62
N LYS A 7 -1.63 -8.36 -17.36
CA LYS A 7 -0.47 -7.68 -16.77
C LYS A 7 -0.89 -6.63 -15.74
N ALA A 8 -1.91 -5.83 -16.04
CA ALA A 8 -2.41 -4.81 -15.11
C ALA A 8 -2.96 -5.43 -13.83
N GLN A 9 -3.77 -6.49 -13.93
CA GLN A 9 -4.30 -7.20 -12.77
C GLN A 9 -3.18 -7.82 -11.91
N LEU A 10 -2.19 -8.44 -12.56
CA LEU A 10 -1.04 -9.02 -11.86
C LEU A 10 -0.19 -7.94 -11.16
N ALA A 11 0.02 -6.79 -11.81
CA ALA A 11 0.76 -5.68 -11.19
C ALA A 11 0.06 -5.16 -9.94
N ILE A 12 -1.27 -5.00 -9.97
CA ILE A 12 -2.06 -4.58 -8.80
C ILE A 12 -1.98 -5.64 -7.70
N ALA A 13 -2.17 -6.92 -8.03
CA ALA A 13 -2.10 -8.01 -7.06
C ALA A 13 -0.73 -8.08 -6.37
N ASN A 14 0.36 -7.94 -7.14
CA ASN A 14 1.71 -7.95 -6.59
C ASN A 14 1.97 -6.75 -5.67
N LEU A 15 1.51 -5.55 -6.03
CA LEU A 15 1.64 -4.37 -5.16
C LEU A 15 0.88 -4.56 -3.85
N LYS A 16 -0.37 -5.05 -3.89
CA LYS A 16 -1.16 -5.34 -2.68
C LYS A 16 -0.51 -6.41 -1.81
N GLY A 17 -0.05 -7.50 -2.41
CA GLY A 17 0.64 -8.57 -1.69
C GLY A 17 1.93 -8.08 -1.02
N THR A 18 2.68 -7.20 -1.68
CA THR A 18 3.90 -6.63 -1.10
C THR A 18 3.59 -5.68 0.08
N ILE A 19 2.51 -4.90 0.00
CA ILE A 19 2.04 -4.07 1.12
C ILE A 19 1.62 -4.95 2.31
N TYR A 20 0.83 -6.00 2.06
CA TYR A 20 0.42 -6.95 3.10
C TYR A 20 1.64 -7.56 3.80
N SER A 21 2.59 -8.12 3.04
CA SER A 21 3.80 -8.72 3.62
C SER A 21 4.64 -7.71 4.38
N LEU A 22 4.69 -6.44 3.94
CA LEU A 22 5.39 -5.40 4.69
C LEU A 22 4.72 -5.15 6.05
N LEU A 23 3.40 -5.00 6.09
CA LEU A 23 2.66 -4.76 7.34
C LEU A 23 2.76 -5.96 8.29
N GLU A 24 2.63 -7.18 7.76
CA GLU A 24 2.74 -8.43 8.53
C GLU A 24 4.13 -8.62 9.18
N ASN A 25 5.20 -8.18 8.51
CA ASN A 25 6.58 -8.38 8.96
C ASN A 25 7.23 -7.10 9.52
N SER A 26 6.45 -6.02 9.64
CA SER A 26 6.92 -4.75 10.17
C SER A 26 7.17 -4.89 11.69
N PRO A 27 8.24 -4.28 12.24
CA PRO A 27 8.44 -4.21 13.69
C PRO A 27 7.45 -3.25 14.37
N LYS A 28 6.70 -2.47 13.60
CA LYS A 28 5.59 -1.62 14.05
C LYS A 28 4.26 -2.25 13.65
N ASP A 29 3.27 -2.15 14.53
CA ASP A 29 1.91 -2.66 14.29
C ASP A 29 1.18 -1.90 13.15
N SER A 30 1.60 -0.66 12.88
CA SER A 30 1.02 0.21 11.87
C SER A 30 2.08 1.06 11.16
N LEU A 31 1.81 1.47 9.92
CA LEU A 31 2.70 2.31 9.12
C LEU A 31 1.94 3.40 8.37
N SER A 32 2.51 4.61 8.31
CA SER A 32 2.00 5.68 7.45
C SER A 32 2.23 5.41 5.96
N ASN A 33 1.49 6.11 5.08
CA ASN A 33 1.70 6.03 3.63
C ASN A 33 3.17 6.27 3.20
N ALA A 34 3.86 7.17 3.89
CA ALA A 34 5.23 7.53 3.58
C ALA A 34 6.21 6.43 4.02
N GLU A 35 5.94 5.76 5.15
CA GLU A 35 6.74 4.62 5.57
C GLU A 35 6.54 3.42 4.65
N ILE A 36 5.30 3.11 4.26
CA ILE A 36 5.02 2.04 3.29
C ILE A 36 5.75 2.33 1.97
N GLY A 37 5.59 3.54 1.41
CA GLY A 37 6.24 3.88 0.15
C GLY A 37 7.77 3.83 0.22
N ARG A 38 8.39 4.36 1.29
CA ARG A 38 9.85 4.29 1.49
C ARG A 38 10.37 2.87 1.67
N ASN A 39 9.70 2.04 2.46
CA ASN A 39 10.11 0.63 2.66
C ASN A 39 10.03 -0.17 1.36
N LEU A 40 9.05 0.12 0.50
CA LEU A 40 8.90 -0.54 -0.80
C LEU A 40 9.77 0.07 -1.92
N GLY A 41 10.56 1.10 -1.63
CA GLY A 41 11.33 1.84 -2.64
C GLY A 41 10.45 2.57 -3.67
N ILE A 42 9.18 2.82 -3.33
CA ILE A 42 8.21 3.52 -4.16
C ILE A 42 8.34 5.02 -3.88
N TYR A 43 9.21 5.68 -4.65
CA TYR A 43 9.46 7.12 -4.60
C TYR A 43 8.56 7.90 -5.56
N SER A 44 7.32 7.46 -5.74
CA SER A 44 6.30 8.25 -6.45
C SER A 44 5.86 9.45 -5.62
N GLY A 45 5.56 10.58 -6.28
CA GLY A 45 5.07 11.79 -5.63
C GLY A 45 5.34 13.06 -6.42
N HIS A 46 4.76 14.17 -5.96
CA HIS A 46 5.12 15.53 -6.36
C HIS A 46 5.81 16.19 -5.16
N LYS A 47 6.48 17.34 -5.32
CA LYS A 47 7.13 18.06 -4.19
C LYS A 47 6.22 18.08 -2.95
N GLY A 48 6.69 17.48 -1.85
CA GLY A 48 5.95 17.35 -0.59
C GLY A 48 5.30 15.98 -0.32
N HIS A 49 5.26 15.06 -1.30
CA HIS A 49 4.71 13.70 -1.16
C HIS A 49 5.62 12.62 -1.75
N GLU A 50 6.92 12.91 -1.90
CA GLU A 50 7.89 11.94 -2.38
C GLU A 50 8.02 10.77 -1.39
N GLY A 51 7.99 9.54 -1.92
CA GLY A 51 8.09 8.34 -1.09
C GLY A 51 6.74 7.87 -0.52
N HIS A 52 5.62 8.40 -1.00
CA HIS A 52 4.29 7.94 -0.58
C HIS A 52 3.81 6.82 -1.50
N ILE A 53 3.26 5.76 -0.90
CA ILE A 53 2.43 4.80 -1.63
C ILE A 53 1.10 5.46 -2.03
N SER A 54 0.55 5.05 -3.17
CA SER A 54 -0.75 5.52 -3.63
C SER A 54 -1.85 5.20 -2.62
N ARG A 55 -2.58 6.24 -2.18
CA ARG A 55 -3.78 6.09 -1.33
C ARG A 55 -4.85 5.22 -1.98
N THR A 56 -4.95 5.24 -3.30
CA THR A 56 -5.93 4.42 -4.02
C THR A 56 -5.67 2.92 -3.82
N LEU A 57 -4.41 2.48 -3.75
CA LEU A 57 -4.09 1.08 -3.49
C LEU A 57 -4.48 0.67 -2.07
N LEU A 58 -4.19 1.53 -1.07
CA LEU A 58 -4.54 1.27 0.32
C LEU A 58 -6.07 1.23 0.52
N ALA A 59 -6.80 2.21 -0.04
CA ALA A 59 -8.26 2.22 0.01
C ALA A 59 -8.91 1.00 -0.69
N MET A 60 -8.27 0.44 -1.73
CA MET A 60 -8.72 -0.82 -2.33
C MET A 60 -8.58 -1.98 -1.33
N MET A 61 -7.44 -2.08 -0.65
CA MET A 61 -7.19 -3.15 0.34
C MET A 61 -8.09 -3.01 1.57
N GLU A 62 -8.37 -1.79 2.00
CA GLU A 62 -9.31 -1.51 3.09
C GLU A 62 -10.74 -1.89 2.73
N LYS A 63 -11.19 -1.54 1.52
CA LYS A 63 -12.49 -1.99 1.01
C LYS A 63 -12.58 -3.52 0.89
N GLU A 64 -11.45 -4.20 0.70
CA GLU A 64 -11.33 -5.66 0.69
C GLU A 64 -11.28 -6.27 2.10
N GLY A 65 -11.20 -5.45 3.15
CA GLY A 65 -11.13 -5.88 4.55
C GLY A 65 -9.77 -6.47 4.95
N VAL A 66 -8.70 -6.09 4.25
CA VAL A 66 -7.35 -6.62 4.47
C VAL A 66 -6.54 -5.73 5.43
N ILE A 67 -6.78 -4.42 5.35
CA ILE A 67 -6.11 -3.42 6.18
C ILE A 67 -7.13 -2.39 6.64
N GLU A 68 -6.82 -1.65 7.69
CA GLU A 68 -7.62 -0.52 8.16
C GLU A 68 -6.74 0.71 8.39
N GLN A 69 -7.31 1.91 8.19
CA GLN A 69 -6.65 3.17 8.55
C GLN A 69 -7.14 3.68 9.90
N ASP A 70 -6.21 4.00 10.79
CA ASP A 70 -6.50 4.77 11.99
C ASP A 70 -6.71 6.26 11.62
N GLU A 71 -7.86 6.81 12.00
CA GLU A 71 -8.26 8.17 11.60
C GLU A 71 -7.45 9.28 12.30
N ASP A 72 -6.81 9.00 13.44
CA ASP A 72 -6.06 9.99 14.21
C ASP A 72 -4.59 10.04 13.74
N THR A 73 -3.98 8.87 13.59
CA THR A 73 -2.57 8.70 13.21
C THR A 73 -2.36 8.67 11.69
N LYS A 74 -3.40 8.32 10.93
CA LYS A 74 -3.35 8.07 9.48
C LYS A 74 -2.44 6.91 9.10
N GLU A 75 -2.14 6.03 10.04
CA GLU A 75 -1.37 4.80 9.81
C GLU A 75 -2.30 3.66 9.42
N TRP A 76 -1.72 2.65 8.76
CA TRP A 76 -2.41 1.47 8.26
C TRP A 76 -1.88 0.24 8.97
N SER A 77 -2.78 -0.65 9.39
CA SER A 77 -2.49 -1.94 10.00
C SER A 77 -3.30 -3.04 9.31
N LEU A 78 -2.92 -4.30 9.54
CA LEU A 78 -3.77 -5.44 9.16
C LEU A 78 -5.03 -5.44 10.03
N THR A 79 -6.17 -5.84 9.44
CA THR A 79 -7.45 -6.03 10.14
C THR A 79 -7.47 -7.35 10.94
#